data_AF-A0A3M9X635-F1
#
_entry.id   AF-A0A3M9X635-F1
#
_cell.length_a   1.000
_cell.length_b   1.000
_cell.length_c   1.000
_cell.angle_alpha   90.00
_cell.angle_beta   90.00
_cell.angle_gamma   90.00
#
_symmetry.space_group_name_H-M   'P 1'
#
loop_
_entity.id
_entity.type
_entity.pdbx_description
1 polymer ?
#
loop_
_entity_poly.entity_id
_entity_poly.type
_entity_poly.pdbx_seq_one_letter_code
_entity_poly.pdbx_strand_id
1 'polypeptide(L)'
;MTGYFSFPFPRRTSVGVDVGGVAVGGGAPVVVQSMTNTDTADIDQTVAQVAALHRAGSEIVRITVDRDESAAAVPRIHERLLRLGINVPLVGDFHYIGHKLLADHPACAEALAKYRINPGNVGFKDKKDRQFTDIVEMAITHDKPVRIGVNWGSLDQELLTRLMDDNQDKGFPLTAQEVTREAIVQSAILSAEMAEEIGLGRDKIILSAKVSGVQDLIAVYTELATRSDHALHLGLTEAGMGSKGIVASSAAMGILLQQGIGDTIRISLTPEPNGDRTREVQVAQELLQTMGFRQFVPIVAACPGCGRTTSTVFQELAQNIQADLRKNMPVWREKYPGVENLKVAVMGCIVNGPGESKHADIGISLPGTGETPTAPVFVDGKKAATLRGTSIAADFEKMVADYIEQRFGRGGKAAAE
;
A
#
# COMPACT_ATOMS: atom_id res chain seq x y z
N MET A 1 12.59 -6.53 30.65
CA MET A 1 11.88 -6.64 29.36
C MET A 1 10.69 -7.58 29.56
N THR A 2 9.58 -7.08 30.10
CA THR A 2 8.38 -7.89 30.37
C THR A 2 7.35 -7.61 29.28
N GLY A 3 7.32 -8.47 28.27
CA GLY A 3 6.40 -8.40 27.13
C GLY A 3 7.14 -8.43 25.80
N TYR A 4 7.40 -9.62 25.26
CA TYR A 4 7.72 -9.72 23.83
C TYR A 4 6.44 -9.47 23.05
N PHE A 5 6.49 -8.63 22.03
CA PHE A 5 5.33 -8.30 21.20
C PHE A 5 4.99 -9.49 20.32
N SER A 6 4.00 -10.30 20.73
CA SER A 6 3.46 -11.40 19.92
C SER A 6 2.43 -10.94 18.89
N PHE A 7 1.99 -9.68 18.97
CA PHE A 7 1.02 -9.05 18.06
C PHE A 7 1.36 -7.57 17.84
N PRO A 8 0.88 -6.96 16.75
CA PRO A 8 1.00 -5.52 16.55
C PRO A 8 0.38 -4.71 17.71
N PHE A 9 0.92 -3.52 17.98
CA PHE A 9 0.28 -2.61 18.92
C PHE A 9 -1.12 -2.18 18.42
N PRO A 10 -2.00 -1.73 19.34
CA PRO A 10 -3.23 -1.07 18.94
C PRO A 10 -2.95 0.02 17.92
N ARG A 11 -3.81 0.13 16.90
CA ARG A 11 -3.72 1.19 15.91
C ARG A 11 -3.73 2.55 16.61
N ARG A 12 -2.86 3.45 16.16
CA ARG A 12 -2.84 4.85 16.62
C ARG A 12 -4.21 5.47 16.39
N THR A 13 -4.78 6.12 17.41
CA THR A 13 -6.05 6.85 17.25
C THR A 13 -5.84 8.03 16.31
N SER A 14 -6.50 7.98 15.15
CA SER A 14 -6.43 9.01 14.11
C SER A 14 -7.82 9.53 13.77
N VAL A 15 -7.93 10.79 13.35
CA VAL A 15 -9.17 11.32 12.75
C VAL A 15 -9.35 10.67 11.38
N GLY A 16 -10.54 10.11 11.13
CA GLY A 16 -10.87 9.47 9.86
C GLY A 16 -11.13 10.49 8.77
N VAL A 17 -10.65 10.20 7.56
CA VAL A 17 -10.82 11.02 6.36
C VAL A 17 -11.46 10.17 5.28
N ASP A 18 -12.60 10.61 4.73
CA ASP A 18 -13.20 9.96 3.57
C ASP A 18 -12.54 10.45 2.26
N VAL A 19 -12.03 9.50 1.47
CA VAL A 19 -11.43 9.76 0.17
C VAL A 19 -12.27 9.08 -0.90
N GLY A 20 -13.35 9.73 -1.33
CA GLY A 20 -14.24 9.22 -2.37
C GLY A 20 -14.90 7.88 -2.00
N GLY A 21 -15.32 7.73 -0.74
CA GLY A 21 -15.91 6.49 -0.21
C GLY A 21 -14.90 5.52 0.44
N VAL A 22 -13.60 5.83 0.40
CA VAL A 22 -12.56 5.05 1.07
C VAL A 22 -12.12 5.75 2.34
N ALA A 23 -12.50 5.20 3.49
CA ALA A 23 -12.12 5.72 4.80
C ALA A 23 -10.62 5.47 5.11
N VAL A 24 -9.90 6.54 5.45
CA VAL A 24 -8.49 6.51 5.86
C VAL A 24 -8.36 7.04 7.29
N GLY A 25 -7.84 6.23 8.21
CA GLY A 25 -7.77 6.59 9.63
C GLY A 25 -9.06 6.26 10.38
N GLY A 26 -9.24 6.78 11.60
CA GLY A 26 -10.48 6.55 12.38
C GLY A 26 -10.72 5.10 12.77
N GLY A 27 -9.68 4.26 12.81
CA GLY A 27 -9.79 2.82 13.03
C GLY A 27 -10.07 1.98 11.78
N ALA A 28 -10.19 2.61 10.60
CA ALA A 28 -10.33 1.90 9.34
C ALA A 28 -9.10 1.01 9.04
N PRO A 29 -9.27 -0.08 8.26
CA PRO A 29 -8.16 -0.91 7.82
C PRO A 29 -7.10 -0.09 7.06
N VAL A 30 -5.81 -0.43 7.17
CA VAL A 30 -4.74 0.32 6.49
C VAL A 30 -4.94 0.22 4.97
N VAL A 31 -5.05 1.38 4.32
CA VAL A 31 -5.40 1.48 2.89
C VAL A 31 -4.17 1.39 1.99
N VAL A 32 -4.23 0.57 0.94
CA VAL A 32 -3.18 0.44 -0.09
C VAL A 32 -3.39 1.47 -1.20
N GLN A 33 -2.38 2.30 -1.45
CA GLN A 33 -2.40 3.28 -2.55
C GLN A 33 -1.22 3.10 -3.48
N SER A 34 -1.39 3.59 -4.71
CA SER A 34 -0.36 3.61 -5.75
C SER A 34 -0.35 4.94 -6.48
N MET A 35 0.57 5.08 -7.42
CA MET A 35 0.60 6.23 -8.33
C MET A 35 0.93 5.77 -9.75
N THR A 36 0.27 6.37 -10.73
CA THR A 36 0.64 6.19 -12.14
C THR A 36 2.03 6.74 -12.44
N ASN A 37 2.61 6.29 -13.54
CA ASN A 37 3.82 6.85 -14.15
C ASN A 37 3.64 7.15 -15.66
N THR A 38 2.41 7.04 -16.17
CA THR A 38 2.03 7.53 -17.50
C THR A 38 1.98 9.05 -17.50
N ASP A 39 2.10 9.64 -18.68
CA ASP A 39 1.74 11.03 -18.88
C ASP A 39 0.22 11.18 -18.75
N THR A 40 -0.25 11.95 -17.78
CA THR A 40 -1.69 12.14 -17.51
C THR A 40 -2.43 12.74 -18.71
N ALA A 41 -1.76 13.51 -19.58
CA ALA A 41 -2.37 14.01 -20.81
C ALA A 41 -2.72 12.87 -21.80
N ASP A 42 -2.02 11.73 -21.71
CA ASP A 42 -2.41 10.50 -22.41
C ASP A 42 -3.52 9.79 -21.62
N ILE A 43 -4.75 10.13 -21.99
CA ILE A 43 -5.98 9.60 -21.36
C ILE A 43 -6.04 8.07 -21.49
N ASP A 44 -5.70 7.52 -22.66
CA ASP A 44 -5.82 6.08 -22.93
C ASP A 44 -4.86 5.28 -22.05
N GLN A 45 -3.58 5.67 -22.04
CA GLN A 45 -2.57 5.01 -21.20
C GLN A 45 -2.88 5.18 -19.72
N THR A 46 -3.30 6.38 -19.29
CA THR A 46 -3.59 6.64 -17.88
C THR A 46 -4.82 5.87 -17.39
N VAL A 47 -5.89 5.80 -18.18
CA VAL A 47 -7.06 4.95 -17.86
C VAL A 47 -6.66 3.48 -17.75
N ALA A 48 -5.88 2.97 -18.71
CA ALA A 48 -5.43 1.58 -18.71
C ALA A 48 -4.59 1.26 -17.45
N GLN A 49 -3.66 2.16 -17.08
CA GLN A 49 -2.81 1.96 -15.92
C GLN A 49 -3.55 2.13 -14.59
N VAL A 50 -4.45 3.11 -14.45
CA VAL A 50 -5.30 3.24 -13.26
C VAL A 50 -6.14 1.98 -13.08
N ALA A 51 -6.75 1.47 -14.16
CA ALA A 51 -7.51 0.23 -14.11
C ALA A 51 -6.65 -0.97 -13.71
N ALA A 52 -5.41 -1.07 -14.20
CA ALA A 52 -4.48 -2.13 -13.82
C ALA A 52 -4.11 -2.05 -12.32
N LEU A 53 -3.78 -0.85 -11.83
CA LEU A 53 -3.46 -0.61 -10.41
C LEU A 53 -4.65 -0.94 -9.50
N HIS A 54 -5.86 -0.52 -9.88
CA HIS A 54 -7.07 -0.81 -9.12
C HIS A 54 -7.36 -2.31 -9.08
N ARG A 55 -7.28 -3.02 -10.22
CA ARG A 55 -7.47 -4.48 -10.29
C ARG A 55 -6.41 -5.26 -9.51
N ALA A 56 -5.18 -4.75 -9.43
CA ALA A 56 -4.15 -5.29 -8.55
C ALA A 56 -4.46 -5.06 -7.05
N GLY A 57 -5.46 -4.23 -6.74
CA GLY A 57 -5.96 -3.96 -5.39
C GLY A 57 -5.45 -2.65 -4.78
N SER A 58 -5.07 -1.68 -5.61
CA SER A 58 -4.92 -0.29 -5.15
C SER A 58 -6.30 0.30 -4.87
N GLU A 59 -6.54 0.64 -3.62
CA GLU A 59 -7.82 1.17 -3.13
C GLU A 59 -7.97 2.65 -3.48
N ILE A 60 -6.86 3.39 -3.63
CA ILE A 60 -6.81 4.79 -4.11
C ILE A 60 -5.64 4.92 -5.10
N VAL A 61 -5.82 5.66 -6.20
CA VAL A 61 -4.78 5.84 -7.23
C VAL A 61 -4.44 7.32 -7.40
N ARG A 62 -3.16 7.65 -7.29
CA ARG A 62 -2.66 9.01 -7.52
C ARG A 62 -2.19 9.20 -8.97
N ILE A 63 -2.48 10.35 -9.55
CA ILE A 63 -2.04 10.78 -10.88
C ILE A 63 -1.35 12.14 -10.77
N THR A 64 -0.35 12.40 -11.61
CA THR A 64 0.29 13.73 -11.66
C THR A 64 -0.60 14.73 -12.38
N VAL A 65 -0.67 15.97 -11.90
CA VAL A 65 -1.36 17.07 -12.60
C VAL A 65 -0.41 18.26 -12.61
N ASP A 66 0.36 18.36 -13.69
CA ASP A 66 1.56 19.19 -13.78
C ASP A 66 1.47 20.32 -14.82
N ARG A 67 0.44 20.31 -15.67
CA ARG A 67 0.18 21.29 -16.73
C ARG A 67 -1.26 21.28 -17.21
N ASP A 68 -1.65 22.27 -18.02
CA ASP A 68 -3.02 22.42 -18.54
C ASP A 68 -3.56 21.17 -19.24
N GLU A 69 -2.75 20.50 -20.06
CA GLU A 69 -3.18 19.29 -20.78
C GLU A 69 -3.48 18.15 -19.81
N SER A 70 -2.69 18.01 -18.74
CA SER A 70 -2.92 17.00 -17.70
C SER A 70 -4.19 17.30 -16.90
N ALA A 71 -4.44 18.57 -16.57
CA ALA A 71 -5.64 18.99 -15.83
C ALA A 71 -6.90 18.78 -16.68
N ALA A 72 -6.86 19.16 -17.96
CA ALA A 72 -7.96 18.95 -18.90
C ALA A 72 -8.26 17.45 -19.15
N ALA A 73 -7.28 16.56 -19.00
CA ALA A 73 -7.44 15.13 -19.19
C ALA A 73 -8.15 14.42 -18.01
N VAL A 74 -7.99 14.92 -16.77
CA VAL A 74 -8.50 14.29 -15.55
C VAL A 74 -10.01 13.98 -15.58
N PRO A 75 -10.91 14.91 -15.99
CA PRO A 75 -12.35 14.61 -16.08
C PRO A 75 -12.66 13.49 -17.08
N ARG A 76 -11.92 13.42 -18.18
CA ARG A 76 -12.08 12.37 -19.21
C ARG A 76 -11.59 11.01 -18.72
N ILE A 77 -10.48 10.99 -17.98
CA ILE A 77 -9.98 9.79 -17.32
C ILE A 77 -11.02 9.26 -16.33
N HIS A 78 -11.52 10.13 -15.45
CA HIS A 78 -12.55 9.79 -14.46
C HIS A 78 -13.82 9.24 -15.14
N GLU A 79 -14.36 9.95 -16.14
CA GLU A 79 -15.53 9.52 -16.90
C GLU A 79 -15.34 8.12 -17.54
N ARG A 80 -14.17 7.87 -18.14
CA ARG A 80 -13.88 6.57 -18.78
C ARG A 80 -13.74 5.44 -17.77
N LEU A 81 -13.15 5.69 -16.60
CA LEU A 81 -13.09 4.69 -15.52
C LEU A 81 -14.48 4.33 -15.02
N LEU A 82 -15.36 5.30 -14.82
CA LEU A 82 -16.76 5.05 -14.43
C LEU A 82 -17.50 4.21 -15.48
N ARG A 83 -17.30 4.49 -16.78
CA ARG A 83 -17.88 3.67 -17.88
C ARG A 83 -17.38 2.22 -17.88
N LEU A 84 -16.19 1.97 -17.34
CA LEU A 84 -15.64 0.62 -17.14
C LEU A 84 -16.13 -0.03 -15.82
N GLY A 85 -16.99 0.63 -15.05
CA GLY A 85 -17.43 0.19 -13.72
C GLY A 85 -16.35 0.33 -12.64
N ILE A 86 -15.32 1.14 -12.88
CA ILE A 86 -14.19 1.33 -11.97
C ILE A 86 -14.37 2.66 -11.24
N ASN A 87 -14.75 2.59 -9.96
CA ASN A 87 -15.01 3.75 -9.09
C ASN A 87 -13.85 4.05 -8.14
N VAL A 88 -12.60 3.88 -8.61
CA VAL A 88 -11.42 4.10 -7.77
C VAL A 88 -11.19 5.61 -7.53
N PRO A 89 -11.00 6.07 -6.28
CA PRO A 89 -10.71 7.47 -6.00
C PRO A 89 -9.39 7.92 -6.63
N LEU A 90 -9.45 9.03 -7.40
CA LEU A 90 -8.30 9.66 -8.01
C LEU A 90 -7.73 10.78 -7.12
N VAL A 91 -6.42 10.77 -6.91
CA VAL A 91 -5.71 11.84 -6.18
C VAL A 91 -4.86 12.64 -7.17
N GLY A 92 -5.04 13.97 -7.20
CA GLY A 92 -4.19 14.85 -8.00
C GLY A 92 -2.91 15.20 -7.25
N ASP A 93 -1.75 14.91 -7.84
CA ASP A 93 -0.44 15.32 -7.32
C ASP A 93 -0.04 16.66 -7.90
N PHE A 94 -0.12 17.72 -7.09
CA PHE A 94 0.16 19.08 -7.52
C PHE A 94 1.49 19.59 -6.96
N HIS A 95 2.25 20.28 -7.82
CA HIS A 95 3.50 20.95 -7.47
C HIS A 95 3.57 22.31 -8.20
N TYR A 96 4.14 23.33 -7.56
CA TYR A 96 4.36 24.67 -8.13
C TYR A 96 3.08 25.39 -8.57
N ILE A 97 2.53 25.03 -9.73
CA ILE A 97 1.39 25.71 -10.38
C ILE A 97 0.02 25.12 -10.01
N GLY A 98 -0.06 24.28 -8.98
CA GLY A 98 -1.30 23.58 -8.59
C GLY A 98 -2.50 24.52 -8.35
N HIS A 99 -2.28 25.66 -7.68
CA HIS A 99 -3.30 26.67 -7.45
C HIS A 99 -3.92 27.20 -8.76
N LYS A 100 -3.10 27.41 -9.79
CA LYS A 100 -3.57 27.84 -11.12
C LYS A 100 -4.32 26.74 -11.83
N LEU A 101 -3.77 25.53 -11.85
CA LEU A 101 -4.40 24.39 -12.54
C LEU A 101 -5.79 24.09 -11.97
N LEU A 102 -5.96 24.17 -10.64
CA LEU A 102 -7.26 23.99 -10.01
C LEU A 102 -8.24 25.13 -10.33
N ALA A 103 -7.76 26.38 -10.34
CA ALA A 103 -8.58 27.54 -10.67
C ALA A 103 -9.01 27.59 -12.15
N ASP A 104 -8.07 27.30 -13.06
CA ASP A 104 -8.27 27.37 -14.51
C ASP A 104 -9.03 26.14 -15.06
N HIS A 105 -8.99 25.00 -14.34
CA HIS A 105 -9.68 23.76 -14.70
C HIS A 105 -10.60 23.25 -13.58
N PRO A 106 -11.73 23.90 -13.30
CA PRO A 106 -12.64 23.51 -12.21
C PRO A 106 -13.20 22.08 -12.36
N ALA A 107 -13.38 21.60 -13.59
CA ALA A 107 -13.78 20.21 -13.83
C ALA A 107 -12.74 19.20 -13.32
N CYS A 108 -11.45 19.53 -13.35
CA CYS A 108 -10.39 18.71 -12.77
C CYS A 108 -10.52 18.66 -11.25
N ALA A 109 -10.73 19.82 -10.61
CA ALA A 109 -10.95 19.95 -9.18
C ALA A 109 -12.15 19.08 -8.72
N GLU A 110 -13.28 19.15 -9.44
CA GLU A 110 -14.47 18.36 -9.16
C GLU A 110 -14.26 16.84 -9.35
N ALA A 111 -13.57 16.44 -10.41
CA ALA A 111 -13.37 15.03 -10.76
C ALA A 111 -12.41 14.29 -9.82
N LEU A 112 -11.47 15.00 -9.19
CA LEU A 112 -10.55 14.41 -8.22
C LEU A 112 -11.26 14.12 -6.90
N ALA A 113 -10.88 13.02 -6.24
CA ALA A 113 -11.38 12.66 -4.92
C ALA A 113 -10.54 13.24 -3.77
N LYS A 114 -9.31 13.71 -4.06
CA LYS A 114 -8.38 14.29 -3.08
C LYS A 114 -7.31 15.11 -3.78
N TYR A 115 -6.84 16.18 -3.15
CA TYR A 115 -5.66 16.92 -3.62
C TYR A 115 -4.44 16.55 -2.77
N ARG A 116 -3.27 16.42 -3.40
CA ARG A 116 -1.99 16.39 -2.69
C ARG A 116 -1.30 17.72 -2.91
N ILE A 117 -0.92 18.35 -1.81
CA ILE A 117 -0.10 19.56 -1.79
C ILE A 117 1.23 19.27 -1.10
N ASN A 118 2.29 19.95 -1.53
CA ASN A 118 3.58 19.94 -0.85
C ASN A 118 3.92 21.38 -0.42
N PRO A 119 3.91 21.69 0.89
CA PRO A 119 4.12 23.07 1.35
C PRO A 119 5.50 23.63 0.98
N GLY A 120 6.50 22.79 0.69
CA GLY A 120 7.81 23.27 0.22
C GLY A 120 7.87 23.65 -1.26
N ASN A 121 6.85 23.30 -2.07
CA ASN A 121 6.83 23.55 -3.53
C ASN A 121 5.65 24.43 -3.98
N VAL A 122 4.93 25.08 -3.08
CA VAL A 122 3.80 25.98 -3.42
C VAL A 122 4.23 27.45 -3.54
N GLY A 123 5.51 27.73 -3.75
CA GLY A 123 6.02 29.10 -3.93
C GLY A 123 7.12 29.47 -2.95
N PHE A 124 7.60 30.71 -3.05
CA PHE A 124 8.68 31.25 -2.21
C PHE A 124 8.19 32.50 -1.48
N LYS A 125 8.62 32.70 -0.22
CA LYS A 125 8.29 33.86 0.62
C LYS A 125 6.77 34.09 0.71
N ASP A 126 6.32 35.35 0.68
CA ASP A 126 4.92 35.78 0.77
C ASP A 126 3.96 35.10 -0.23
N LYS A 127 4.47 34.55 -1.34
CA LYS A 127 3.63 33.84 -2.32
C LYS A 127 3.27 32.43 -1.89
N LYS A 128 4.11 31.81 -1.04
CA LYS A 128 3.94 30.43 -0.60
C LYS A 128 2.63 30.26 0.16
N ASP A 129 2.43 31.08 1.18
CA ASP A 129 1.25 31.01 2.04
C ASP A 129 -0.01 31.31 1.24
N ARG A 130 0.03 32.32 0.36
CA ARG A 130 -1.09 32.63 -0.53
C ARG A 130 -1.46 31.46 -1.44
N GLN A 131 -0.51 30.85 -2.12
CA GLN A 131 -0.77 29.74 -3.05
C GLN A 131 -1.20 28.47 -2.31
N PHE A 132 -0.70 28.25 -1.09
CA PHE A 132 -1.20 27.20 -0.21
C PHE A 132 -2.67 27.45 0.15
N THR A 133 -2.99 28.67 0.61
CA THR A 133 -4.35 29.09 0.93
C THR A 133 -5.29 28.92 -0.26
N ASP A 134 -4.90 29.37 -1.45
CA ASP A 134 -5.72 29.23 -2.67
C ASP A 134 -6.13 27.76 -2.92
N ILE A 135 -5.22 26.80 -2.73
CA ILE A 135 -5.55 25.38 -2.91
C ILE A 135 -6.45 24.86 -1.78
N VAL A 136 -6.23 25.29 -0.53
CA VAL A 136 -7.08 24.91 0.61
C VAL A 136 -8.50 25.44 0.43
N GLU A 137 -8.66 26.69 -0.01
CA GLU A 137 -9.96 27.29 -0.32
C GLU A 137 -10.69 26.54 -1.45
N MET A 138 -9.96 26.08 -2.47
CA MET A 138 -10.52 25.20 -3.51
C MET A 138 -10.92 23.84 -2.95
N ALA A 139 -10.15 23.28 -2.01
CA ALA A 139 -10.52 22.04 -1.35
C ALA A 139 -11.81 22.20 -0.53
N ILE A 140 -11.97 23.31 0.20
CA ILE A 140 -13.19 23.64 0.93
C ILE A 140 -14.37 23.80 -0.04
N THR A 141 -14.18 24.59 -1.11
CA THR A 141 -15.22 24.87 -2.11
C THR A 141 -15.76 23.60 -2.78
N HIS A 142 -14.87 22.64 -3.07
CA HIS A 142 -15.22 21.38 -3.72
C HIS A 142 -15.42 20.20 -2.75
N ASP A 143 -15.43 20.46 -1.43
CA ASP A 143 -15.54 19.46 -0.36
C ASP A 143 -14.51 18.31 -0.45
N LYS A 144 -13.27 18.61 -0.87
CA LYS A 144 -12.22 17.61 -1.10
C LYS A 144 -11.28 17.49 0.10
N PRO A 145 -10.91 16.26 0.49
CA PRO A 145 -9.79 16.09 1.39
C PRO A 145 -8.48 16.53 0.72
N VAL A 146 -7.50 16.87 1.57
CA VAL A 146 -6.16 17.29 1.18
C VAL A 146 -5.14 16.41 1.90
N ARG A 147 -4.15 15.91 1.15
CA ARG A 147 -2.91 15.40 1.73
C ARG A 147 -1.84 16.48 1.72
N ILE A 148 -1.42 16.92 2.89
CA ILE A 148 -0.24 17.78 3.08
C ILE A 148 0.97 16.85 3.17
N GLY A 149 1.76 16.84 2.10
CA GLY A 149 2.85 15.88 1.91
C GLY A 149 4.22 16.53 1.82
N VAL A 150 4.88 16.63 2.97
CA VAL A 150 6.27 17.10 3.10
C VAL A 150 7.22 15.99 2.62
N ASN A 151 8.19 16.37 1.79
CA ASN A 151 9.31 15.52 1.41
C ASN A 151 10.61 16.26 1.72
N TRP A 152 11.61 15.57 2.25
CA TRP A 152 12.90 16.20 2.59
C TRP A 152 13.63 16.85 1.40
N GLY A 153 13.53 16.27 0.19
CA GLY A 153 14.14 16.82 -1.03
C GLY A 153 13.51 18.13 -1.51
N SER A 154 12.41 18.54 -0.88
CA SER A 154 11.69 19.79 -1.13
C SER A 154 11.30 20.43 0.21
N LEU A 155 12.18 20.35 1.20
CA LEU A 155 11.92 20.92 2.52
C LEU A 155 11.90 22.45 2.44
N ASP A 156 11.06 23.06 3.27
CA ASP A 156 11.03 24.49 3.48
C ASP A 156 12.38 24.98 4.04
N GLN A 157 13.11 25.71 3.20
CA GLN A 157 14.44 26.21 3.53
C GLN A 157 14.40 27.29 4.60
N GLU A 158 13.36 28.12 4.65
CA GLU A 158 13.24 29.19 5.64
C GLU A 158 13.04 28.61 7.04
N LEU A 159 12.18 27.60 7.15
CA LEU A 159 11.98 26.86 8.41
C LEU A 159 13.26 26.13 8.84
N LEU A 160 13.95 25.47 7.90
CA LEU A 160 15.20 24.77 8.23
C LEU A 160 16.27 25.75 8.74
N THR A 161 16.48 26.87 8.04
CA THR A 161 17.45 27.90 8.45
C THR A 161 17.11 28.43 9.84
N ARG A 162 15.84 28.77 10.10
CA ARG A 162 15.41 29.24 11.43
C ARG A 162 15.71 28.21 12.53
N LEU A 163 15.43 26.93 12.28
CA LEU A 163 15.70 25.87 13.26
C LEU A 163 17.20 25.59 13.44
N MET A 164 18.02 25.80 12.41
CA MET A 164 19.48 25.72 12.52
C MET A 164 20.04 26.87 13.36
N ASP A 165 19.56 28.09 13.14
CA ASP A 165 19.93 29.27 13.93
C ASP A 165 19.50 29.11 15.40
N ASP A 166 18.25 28.69 15.64
CA ASP A 166 17.73 28.39 16.98
C ASP A 166 18.55 27.30 17.70
N ASN A 167 19.04 26.29 16.96
CA ASN A 167 19.90 25.24 17.50
C ASN A 167 21.30 25.77 17.82
N GLN A 168 21.85 26.64 16.97
CA GLN A 168 23.12 27.31 17.21
C GLN A 168 23.09 28.19 18.45
N ASP A 169 22.04 29.00 18.62
CA ASP A 169 21.86 29.89 19.78
C ASP A 169 21.75 29.12 21.10
N LYS A 170 21.26 27.87 21.05
CA LYS A 170 21.20 26.95 22.19
C LYS A 170 22.51 26.17 22.45
N GLY A 171 23.57 26.45 21.68
CA GLY A 171 24.87 25.79 21.83
C GLY A 171 24.99 24.45 21.10
N PHE A 172 24.27 24.26 20.00
CA PHE A 172 24.25 23.04 19.18
C PHE A 172 23.86 21.75 19.93
N PRO A 173 22.75 21.72 20.69
CA PRO A 173 22.33 20.51 21.39
C PRO A 173 21.92 19.37 20.45
N LEU A 174 21.51 19.69 19.21
CA LEU A 174 21.10 18.71 18.19
C LEU A 174 22.09 18.66 17.02
N THR A 175 22.21 17.48 16.42
CA THR A 175 22.90 17.29 15.15
C THR A 175 22.10 17.91 13.99
N ALA A 176 22.77 18.23 12.88
CA ALA A 176 22.10 18.75 11.68
C ALA A 176 21.01 17.80 11.14
N GLN A 177 21.21 16.48 11.28
CA GLN A 177 20.22 15.47 10.89
C GLN A 177 18.97 15.54 11.77
N GLU A 178 19.12 15.72 13.09
CA GLU A 178 17.99 15.88 14.02
C GLU A 178 17.23 17.18 13.76
N VAL A 179 17.93 18.30 13.51
CA VAL A 179 17.29 19.56 13.13
C VAL A 179 16.50 19.41 11.83
N THR A 180 17.04 18.68 10.86
CA THR A 180 16.35 18.41 9.58
C THR A 180 15.08 17.58 9.80
N ARG A 181 15.13 16.56 10.66
CA ARG A 181 13.94 15.76 11.02
C ARG A 181 12.88 16.61 11.71
N GLU A 182 13.28 17.49 12.63
CA GLU A 182 12.38 18.41 13.31
C GLU A 182 11.72 19.38 12.31
N ALA A 183 12.49 19.93 11.37
CA ALA A 183 11.96 20.80 10.32
C ALA A 183 10.92 20.09 9.45
N ILE A 184 11.15 18.82 9.11
CA ILE A 184 10.20 18.00 8.33
C ILE A 184 8.88 17.82 9.10
N VAL A 185 8.95 17.48 10.39
CA VAL A 185 7.77 17.27 11.24
C VAL A 185 7.01 18.58 11.45
N GLN A 186 7.70 19.67 11.82
CA GLN A 186 7.07 20.98 11.98
C GLN A 186 6.44 21.48 10.68
N SER A 187 7.10 21.30 9.53
CA SER A 187 6.54 21.71 8.25
C SER A 187 5.18 21.05 7.98
N ALA A 188 5.02 19.77 8.34
CA ALA A 188 3.76 19.06 8.16
C ALA A 188 2.68 19.56 9.13
N ILE A 189 3.03 19.73 10.41
CA ILE A 189 2.09 20.14 11.46
C ILE A 189 1.62 21.58 11.26
N LEU A 190 2.56 22.53 11.10
CA LEU A 190 2.24 23.95 10.90
C LEU A 190 1.38 24.16 9.64
N SER A 191 1.63 23.39 8.58
CA SER A 191 0.81 23.47 7.36
C SER A 191 -0.60 22.92 7.58
N ALA A 192 -0.79 21.90 8.41
CA ALA A 192 -2.12 21.40 8.77
C ALA A 192 -2.87 22.39 9.66
N GLU A 193 -2.19 22.95 10.67
CA GLU A 193 -2.75 24.00 11.52
C GLU A 193 -3.20 25.20 10.69
N MET A 194 -2.39 25.65 9.74
CA MET A 194 -2.76 26.71 8.80
C MET A 194 -4.00 26.33 7.96
N ALA A 195 -4.08 25.09 7.46
CA ALA A 195 -5.24 24.64 6.70
C ALA A 195 -6.52 24.60 7.55
N GLU A 196 -6.41 24.22 8.82
CA GLU A 196 -7.51 24.26 9.80
C GLU A 196 -7.94 25.69 10.14
N GLU A 197 -6.98 26.62 10.29
CA GLU A 197 -7.25 28.05 10.51
C GLU A 197 -8.00 28.69 9.33
N ILE A 198 -7.72 28.25 8.10
CA ILE A 198 -8.45 28.66 6.89
C ILE A 198 -9.88 28.08 6.87
N GLY A 199 -10.13 27.00 7.61
CA GLY A 199 -11.45 26.37 7.77
C GLY A 199 -11.57 24.97 7.18
N LEU A 200 -10.49 24.35 6.72
CA LEU A 200 -10.52 22.95 6.27
C LEU A 200 -10.57 22.04 7.50
N GLY A 201 -11.64 21.23 7.61
CA GLY A 201 -11.81 20.31 8.73
C GLY A 201 -10.66 19.31 8.85
N ARG A 202 -10.32 18.94 10.09
CA ARG A 202 -9.30 17.92 10.39
C ARG A 202 -9.63 16.56 9.77
N ASP A 203 -10.91 16.24 9.64
CA ASP A 203 -11.48 15.08 8.93
C ASP A 203 -11.36 15.17 7.39
N LYS A 204 -10.76 16.24 6.88
CA LYS A 204 -10.36 16.40 5.47
C LYS A 204 -8.85 16.42 5.29
N ILE A 205 -8.03 16.29 6.34
CA ILE A 205 -6.57 16.44 6.26
C ILE A 205 -5.86 15.11 6.51
N ILE A 206 -4.98 14.74 5.58
CA ILE A 206 -4.04 13.61 5.71
C ILE A 206 -2.61 14.16 5.71
N LEU A 207 -1.76 13.68 6.62
CA LEU A 207 -0.35 14.07 6.67
C LEU A 207 0.57 13.01 6.08
N SER A 208 1.67 13.45 5.48
CA SER A 208 2.83 12.60 5.18
C SER A 208 4.12 13.41 5.23
N ALA A 209 5.18 12.80 5.75
CA ALA A 209 6.49 13.41 5.91
C ALA A 209 7.58 12.42 5.46
N LYS A 210 7.85 12.33 4.15
CA LYS A 210 8.66 11.24 3.58
C LYS A 210 10.13 11.60 3.43
N VAL A 211 10.96 10.62 3.77
CA VAL A 211 12.42 10.59 3.62
C VAL A 211 12.82 9.27 2.94
N SER A 212 14.06 9.17 2.48
CA SER A 212 14.58 7.96 1.80
C SER A 212 15.44 7.07 2.70
N GLY A 213 15.84 7.55 3.89
CA GLY A 213 16.53 6.77 4.92
C GLY A 213 15.56 5.97 5.78
N VAL A 214 15.86 4.68 6.01
CA VAL A 214 15.02 3.79 6.85
C VAL A 214 14.89 4.32 8.28
N GLN A 215 16.02 4.62 8.92
CA GLN A 215 16.04 5.10 10.31
C GLN A 215 15.42 6.49 10.44
N ASP A 216 15.62 7.35 9.44
CA ASP A 216 15.00 8.67 9.39
C ASP A 216 13.49 8.58 9.27
N LEU A 217 12.96 7.66 8.45
CA LEU A 217 11.51 7.50 8.27
C LEU A 217 10.86 7.05 9.58
N ILE A 218 11.50 6.11 10.27
CA ILE A 218 11.04 5.63 11.58
C ILE A 218 10.98 6.81 12.55
N ALA A 219 12.07 7.56 12.71
CA ALA A 219 12.12 8.71 13.61
C ALA A 219 11.05 9.76 13.27
N VAL A 220 10.95 10.18 11.99
CA VAL A 220 10.01 11.22 11.55
C VAL A 220 8.56 10.82 11.81
N TYR A 221 8.16 9.58 11.48
CA TYR A 221 6.78 9.15 11.70
C TYR A 221 6.47 8.86 13.17
N THR A 222 7.43 8.40 13.98
CA THR A 222 7.25 8.27 15.43
C THR A 222 6.99 9.64 16.07
N GLU A 223 7.77 10.66 15.72
CA GLU A 223 7.57 12.04 16.21
C GLU A 223 6.26 12.64 15.71
N LEU A 224 5.97 12.50 14.41
CA LEU A 224 4.72 13.01 13.82
C LEU A 224 3.48 12.37 14.45
N ALA A 225 3.51 11.06 14.69
CA ALA A 225 2.44 10.31 15.33
C ALA A 225 2.20 10.70 16.80
N THR A 226 3.25 11.16 17.49
CA THR A 226 3.18 11.61 18.89
C THR A 226 2.59 13.01 19.00
N ARG A 227 2.80 13.85 17.97
CA ARG A 227 2.43 15.27 17.97
C ARG A 227 1.15 15.59 17.20
N SER A 228 0.56 14.60 16.53
CA SER A 228 -0.62 14.83 15.68
C SER A 228 -1.54 13.63 15.64
N ASP A 229 -2.85 13.90 15.59
CA ASP A 229 -3.90 12.89 15.43
C ASP A 229 -4.47 12.79 14.01
N HIS A 230 -3.94 13.53 13.03
CA HIS A 230 -4.28 13.37 11.62
C HIS A 230 -4.02 11.95 11.09
N ALA A 231 -4.82 11.50 10.12
CA ALA A 231 -4.50 10.28 9.38
C ALA A 231 -3.14 10.40 8.67
N LEU A 232 -2.33 9.34 8.75
CA LEU A 232 -0.96 9.34 8.23
C LEU A 232 -0.83 8.48 6.97
N HIS A 233 -0.40 9.09 5.87
CA HIS A 233 0.01 8.39 4.65
C HIS A 233 1.50 8.03 4.72
N LEU A 234 1.78 6.78 5.08
CA LEU A 234 3.12 6.25 5.28
C LEU A 234 3.75 5.78 3.96
N GLY A 235 5.06 5.95 3.84
CA GLY A 235 5.84 5.40 2.74
C GLY A 235 7.26 5.91 2.73
N LEU A 236 8.21 5.02 2.47
CA LEU A 236 9.58 5.40 2.13
C LEU A 236 9.58 6.01 0.72
N THR A 237 10.15 7.21 0.54
CA THR A 237 10.33 7.79 -0.79
C THR A 237 11.62 7.27 -1.42
N GLU A 238 11.67 7.18 -2.74
CA GLU A 238 12.88 6.81 -3.49
C GLU A 238 13.54 5.51 -3.00
N ALA A 239 12.72 4.48 -2.71
CA ALA A 239 13.22 3.21 -2.16
C ALA A 239 14.23 2.51 -3.10
N GLY A 240 14.10 2.76 -4.40
CA GLY A 240 14.95 2.22 -5.46
C GLY A 240 14.30 1.05 -6.20
N MET A 241 15.11 0.33 -6.97
CA MET A 241 14.68 -0.80 -7.80
C MET A 241 14.78 -2.13 -7.06
N GLY A 242 14.02 -3.12 -7.54
CA GLY A 242 14.18 -4.53 -7.19
C GLY A 242 14.17 -4.84 -5.69
N SER A 243 15.04 -5.77 -5.29
CA SER A 243 15.14 -6.25 -3.89
C SER A 243 15.48 -5.14 -2.90
N LYS A 244 16.35 -4.19 -3.26
CA LYS A 244 16.72 -3.07 -2.39
C LYS A 244 15.50 -2.22 -2.01
N GLY A 245 14.68 -1.85 -3.00
CA GLY A 245 13.48 -1.05 -2.75
C GLY A 245 12.44 -1.76 -1.88
N ILE A 246 12.27 -3.07 -2.11
CA ILE A 246 11.37 -3.92 -1.31
C ILE A 246 11.88 -4.00 0.13
N VAL A 247 13.14 -4.39 0.32
CA VAL A 247 13.74 -4.56 1.66
C VAL A 247 13.70 -3.25 2.45
N ALA A 248 14.10 -2.13 1.84
CA ALA A 248 14.11 -0.84 2.53
C ALA A 248 12.70 -0.38 2.94
N SER A 249 11.72 -0.53 2.06
CA SER A 249 10.32 -0.16 2.34
C SER A 249 9.75 -1.03 3.46
N SER A 250 9.95 -2.36 3.38
CA SER A 250 9.47 -3.31 4.39
C SER A 250 10.15 -3.09 5.75
N ALA A 251 11.46 -2.82 5.77
CA ALA A 251 12.20 -2.57 7.02
C ALA A 251 11.71 -1.30 7.73
N ALA A 252 11.48 -0.22 7.00
CA ALA A 252 11.04 1.05 7.59
C ALA A 252 9.57 0.98 8.03
N MET A 253 8.68 0.52 7.14
CA MET A 253 7.25 0.53 7.42
C MET A 253 6.83 -0.61 8.34
N GLY A 254 7.51 -1.76 8.32
CA GLY A 254 7.20 -2.87 9.24
C GLY A 254 7.30 -2.45 10.71
N ILE A 255 8.33 -1.67 11.06
CA ILE A 255 8.51 -1.14 12.42
C ILE A 255 7.39 -0.16 12.79
N LEU A 256 7.08 0.80 11.91
CA LEU A 256 6.05 1.80 12.16
C LEU A 256 4.65 1.19 12.25
N LEU A 257 4.32 0.28 11.34
CA LEU A 257 3.04 -0.43 11.36
C LEU A 257 2.92 -1.32 12.61
N GLN A 258 3.99 -2.01 13.02
CA GLN A 258 4.03 -2.75 14.29
C GLN A 258 3.74 -1.84 15.48
N GLN A 259 4.14 -0.56 15.40
CA GLN A 259 3.85 0.46 16.40
C GLN A 259 2.43 1.05 16.31
N GLY A 260 1.60 0.57 15.37
CA GLY A 260 0.26 1.09 15.12
C GLY A 260 0.22 2.36 14.26
N ILE A 261 1.37 2.79 13.70
CA ILE A 261 1.51 4.04 12.95
C ILE A 261 1.35 3.80 11.45
N GLY A 262 0.43 4.54 10.83
CA GLY A 262 0.14 4.50 9.40
C GLY A 262 -1.30 4.09 9.13
N ASP A 263 -2.03 4.93 8.41
CA ASP A 263 -3.44 4.73 8.07
C ASP A 263 -3.64 4.38 6.60
N THR A 264 -2.67 4.77 5.78
CA THR A 264 -2.56 4.35 4.40
C THR A 264 -1.10 4.25 4.00
N ILE A 265 -0.76 3.34 3.08
CA ILE A 265 0.61 3.12 2.62
C ILE A 265 0.74 3.29 1.11
N ARG A 266 1.94 3.73 0.68
CA ARG A 266 2.42 3.57 -0.69
C ARG A 266 3.88 3.12 -0.66
N ILE A 267 4.18 2.03 -1.37
CA ILE A 267 5.55 1.62 -1.65
C ILE A 267 6.04 2.41 -2.88
N SER A 268 7.20 3.05 -2.79
CA SER A 268 7.75 3.88 -3.88
C SER A 268 8.85 3.12 -4.63
N LEU A 269 8.47 2.06 -5.36
CA LEU A 269 9.42 1.31 -6.18
C LEU A 269 9.68 2.04 -7.49
N THR A 270 10.96 2.08 -7.89
CA THR A 270 11.33 2.36 -9.27
C THR A 270 11.10 1.07 -10.08
N PRO A 271 10.18 1.06 -11.06
CA PRO A 271 10.01 -0.09 -11.92
C PRO A 271 11.24 -0.31 -12.80
N GLU A 272 11.48 -1.55 -13.20
CA GLU A 272 12.39 -1.82 -14.32
C GLU A 272 11.87 -1.16 -15.61
N PRO A 273 12.70 -0.93 -16.64
CA PRO A 273 12.22 -0.44 -17.94
C PRO A 273 11.10 -1.34 -18.49
N ASN A 274 9.96 -0.75 -18.82
CA ASN A 274 8.73 -1.47 -19.21
C ASN A 274 8.21 -2.47 -18.16
N GLY A 275 8.64 -2.31 -16.91
CA GLY A 275 8.24 -3.13 -15.78
C GLY A 275 6.80 -2.86 -15.35
N ASP A 276 6.21 -3.84 -14.69
CA ASP A 276 4.83 -3.77 -14.22
C ASP A 276 4.68 -2.78 -13.05
N ARG A 277 3.91 -1.70 -13.28
CA ARG A 277 3.62 -0.69 -12.26
C ARG A 277 2.82 -1.27 -11.08
N THR A 278 2.08 -2.35 -11.27
CA THR A 278 1.31 -3.01 -10.20
C THR A 278 2.18 -3.67 -9.14
N ARG A 279 3.49 -3.85 -9.39
CA ARG A 279 4.41 -4.45 -8.42
C ARG A 279 4.45 -3.70 -7.09
N GLU A 280 4.30 -2.37 -7.10
CA GLU A 280 4.27 -1.60 -5.84
C GLU A 280 3.02 -1.89 -4.99
N VAL A 281 1.89 -2.19 -5.64
CA VAL A 281 0.63 -2.60 -4.99
C VAL A 281 0.80 -3.99 -4.37
N GLN A 282 1.38 -4.92 -5.12
CA GLN A 282 1.62 -6.29 -4.64
C GLN A 282 2.51 -6.29 -3.40
N VAL A 283 3.59 -5.51 -3.40
CA VAL A 283 4.51 -5.41 -2.25
C VAL A 283 3.83 -4.76 -1.05
N ALA A 284 2.97 -3.75 -1.27
CA ALA A 284 2.19 -3.13 -0.19
C ALA A 284 1.24 -4.15 0.47
N GLN A 285 0.54 -4.95 -0.33
CA GLN A 285 -0.34 -6.01 0.15
C GLN A 285 0.43 -7.12 0.88
N GLU A 286 1.54 -7.59 0.31
CA GLU A 286 2.40 -8.61 0.91
C GLU A 286 2.91 -8.16 2.29
N LEU A 287 3.33 -6.89 2.43
CA LEU A 287 3.77 -6.35 3.72
C LEU A 287 2.63 -6.36 4.75
N LEU A 288 1.47 -5.78 4.41
CA LEU A 288 0.33 -5.71 5.32
C LEU A 288 -0.17 -7.10 5.71
N GLN A 289 -0.16 -8.06 4.78
CA GLN A 289 -0.60 -9.43 5.04
C GLN A 289 0.38 -10.24 5.87
N THR A 290 1.68 -10.14 5.56
CA THR A 290 2.73 -10.83 6.32
C THR A 290 2.76 -10.36 7.78
N MET A 291 2.49 -9.08 8.01
CA MET A 291 2.43 -8.50 9.34
C MET A 291 1.06 -8.71 10.05
N GLY A 292 0.08 -9.29 9.37
CA GLY A 292 -1.24 -9.60 9.94
C GLY A 292 -2.23 -8.42 10.01
N PHE A 293 -2.00 -7.32 9.29
CA PHE A 293 -2.88 -6.14 9.30
C PHE A 293 -4.08 -6.25 8.37
N ARG A 294 -3.95 -6.99 7.27
CA ARG A 294 -4.97 -7.18 6.23
C ARG A 294 -4.79 -8.55 5.60
N GLN A 295 -5.83 -9.06 4.95
CA GLN A 295 -5.68 -10.22 4.05
C GLN A 295 -6.21 -9.86 2.67
N PHE A 296 -5.44 -10.19 1.64
CA PHE A 296 -5.73 -9.84 0.25
C PHE A 296 -5.79 -11.07 -0.65
N VAL A 297 -4.84 -11.99 -0.47
CA VAL A 297 -4.70 -13.20 -1.28
C VAL A 297 -4.44 -14.40 -0.36
N PRO A 298 -4.89 -15.61 -0.73
CA PRO A 298 -4.55 -16.83 -0.02
C PRO A 298 -3.04 -16.98 0.17
N ILE A 299 -2.64 -17.51 1.32
CA ILE A 299 -1.23 -17.73 1.65
C ILE A 299 -0.80 -19.08 1.08
N VAL A 300 0.29 -19.09 0.30
CA VAL A 300 0.96 -20.33 -0.11
C VAL A 300 2.19 -20.52 0.76
N ALA A 301 2.11 -21.45 1.72
CA ALA A 301 3.25 -21.88 2.51
C ALA A 301 4.06 -22.89 1.69
N ALA A 302 5.29 -22.52 1.34
CA ALA A 302 6.21 -23.40 0.62
C ALA A 302 7.56 -23.49 1.32
N CYS A 303 8.14 -24.69 1.37
CA CYS A 303 9.51 -24.84 1.88
C CYS A 303 10.52 -24.21 0.92
N PRO A 304 11.70 -23.75 1.37
CA PRO A 304 12.72 -23.20 0.47
C PRO A 304 13.27 -24.22 -0.55
N GLY A 305 13.00 -25.51 -0.35
CA GLY A 305 13.70 -26.59 -1.04
C GLY A 305 15.08 -26.85 -0.42
N CYS A 306 15.59 -28.07 -0.56
CA CYS A 306 16.93 -28.48 -0.13
C CYS A 306 17.35 -29.73 -0.91
N GLY A 307 18.54 -30.28 -0.65
CA GLY A 307 19.02 -31.50 -1.33
C GLY A 307 18.13 -32.75 -1.18
N ARG A 308 17.09 -32.69 -0.33
CA ARG A 308 16.05 -33.73 -0.19
C ARG A 308 14.95 -33.62 -1.24
N THR A 309 14.91 -32.55 -2.02
CA THR A 309 13.99 -32.39 -3.14
C THR A 309 14.76 -31.84 -4.33
N THR A 310 14.84 -32.63 -5.40
CA THR A 310 15.58 -32.27 -6.62
C THR A 310 14.67 -31.71 -7.70
N SER A 311 13.38 -31.52 -7.37
CA SER A 311 12.35 -31.45 -8.39
C SER A 311 12.02 -30.00 -8.74
N THR A 312 12.29 -29.62 -10.00
CA THR A 312 11.68 -28.43 -10.62
C THR A 312 10.16 -28.48 -10.47
N VAL A 313 9.55 -29.67 -10.44
CA VAL A 313 8.10 -29.87 -10.21
C VAL A 313 7.64 -29.23 -8.90
N PHE A 314 8.43 -29.26 -7.83
CA PHE A 314 8.06 -28.60 -6.57
C PHE A 314 7.97 -27.07 -6.76
N GLN A 315 8.99 -26.50 -7.39
CA GLN A 315 9.10 -25.06 -7.62
C GLN A 315 8.01 -24.58 -8.57
N GLU A 316 7.81 -25.31 -9.68
CA GLU A 316 6.77 -25.05 -10.68
C GLU A 316 5.37 -25.16 -10.07
N LEU A 317 5.09 -26.20 -9.26
CA LEU A 317 3.79 -26.35 -8.61
C LEU A 317 3.51 -25.21 -7.63
N ALA A 318 4.49 -24.85 -6.79
CA ALA A 318 4.32 -23.74 -5.86
C ALA A 318 4.09 -22.41 -6.60
N GLN A 319 4.84 -22.18 -7.68
CA GLN A 319 4.71 -21.00 -8.53
C GLN A 319 3.33 -20.95 -9.22
N ASN A 320 2.87 -22.06 -9.80
CA ASN A 320 1.60 -22.14 -10.51
C ASN A 320 0.43 -21.89 -9.56
N ILE A 321 0.40 -22.55 -8.40
CA ILE A 321 -0.62 -22.33 -7.38
C ILE A 321 -0.65 -20.86 -6.96
N GLN A 322 0.51 -20.26 -6.66
CA GLN A 322 0.57 -18.86 -6.26
C GLN A 322 0.09 -17.91 -7.38
N ALA A 323 0.45 -18.19 -8.64
CA ALA A 323 0.04 -17.40 -9.80
C ALA A 323 -1.46 -17.50 -10.05
N ASP A 324 -2.02 -18.70 -9.98
CA ASP A 324 -3.45 -18.96 -10.19
C ASP A 324 -4.32 -18.32 -9.12
N LEU A 325 -3.93 -18.44 -7.84
CA LEU A 325 -4.62 -17.77 -6.75
C LEU A 325 -4.69 -16.27 -7.02
N ARG A 326 -3.55 -15.62 -7.32
CA ARG A 326 -3.49 -14.17 -7.61
C ARG A 326 -4.32 -13.75 -8.82
N LYS A 327 -4.22 -14.51 -9.91
CA LYS A 327 -4.95 -14.23 -11.15
C LYS A 327 -6.46 -14.26 -10.94
N ASN A 328 -6.94 -15.20 -10.14
CA ASN A 328 -8.37 -15.40 -9.92
C ASN A 328 -8.95 -14.56 -8.77
N MET A 329 -8.13 -14.06 -7.84
CA MET A 329 -8.60 -13.28 -6.69
C MET A 329 -9.56 -12.13 -7.01
N PRO A 330 -9.40 -11.34 -8.10
CA PRO A 330 -10.36 -10.29 -8.44
C PRO A 330 -11.79 -10.83 -8.65
N VAL A 331 -11.93 -12.02 -9.24
CA VAL A 331 -13.22 -12.67 -9.47
C VAL A 331 -13.68 -13.42 -8.22
N TRP A 332 -12.75 -14.10 -7.56
CA TRP A 332 -13.05 -14.95 -6.40
C TRP A 332 -13.45 -14.17 -5.17
N ARG A 333 -12.94 -12.96 -4.95
CA ARG A 333 -13.35 -12.13 -3.81
C ARG A 333 -14.85 -11.84 -3.81
N GLU A 334 -15.45 -11.65 -4.98
CA GLU A 334 -16.90 -11.45 -5.10
C GLU A 334 -17.68 -12.78 -5.04
N LYS A 335 -17.16 -13.82 -5.70
CA LYS A 335 -17.82 -15.13 -5.79
C LYS A 335 -17.77 -15.93 -4.48
N TYR A 336 -16.68 -15.81 -3.74
CA TYR A 336 -16.30 -16.63 -2.59
C TYR A 336 -15.87 -15.75 -1.41
N PRO A 337 -16.82 -15.15 -0.67
CA PRO A 337 -16.50 -14.30 0.47
C PRO A 337 -15.63 -15.04 1.50
N GLY A 338 -14.50 -14.43 1.89
CA GLY A 338 -13.57 -14.99 2.86
C GLY A 338 -12.50 -15.92 2.28
N VAL A 339 -12.48 -16.14 0.96
CA VAL A 339 -11.46 -16.97 0.29
C VAL A 339 -10.04 -16.45 0.50
N GLU A 340 -9.86 -15.15 0.75
CA GLU A 340 -8.57 -14.56 1.11
C GLU A 340 -7.92 -15.18 2.36
N ASN A 341 -8.71 -15.84 3.22
CA ASN A 341 -8.23 -16.56 4.40
C ASN A 341 -7.70 -17.97 4.11
N LEU A 342 -7.84 -18.45 2.87
CA LEU A 342 -7.36 -19.76 2.46
C LEU A 342 -5.84 -19.87 2.65
N LYS A 343 -5.41 -20.98 3.25
CA LYS A 343 -4.01 -21.36 3.41
C LYS A 343 -3.74 -22.63 2.62
N VAL A 344 -2.84 -22.54 1.65
CA VAL A 344 -2.37 -23.67 0.85
C VAL A 344 -0.93 -24.00 1.23
N ALA A 345 -0.60 -25.27 1.42
CA ALA A 345 0.77 -25.72 1.64
C ALA A 345 1.32 -26.55 0.47
N VAL A 346 2.51 -26.23 0.00
CA VAL A 346 3.22 -27.00 -1.03
C VAL A 346 4.61 -27.34 -0.51
N MET A 347 4.84 -28.60 -0.18
CA MET A 347 6.04 -29.03 0.55
C MET A 347 6.86 -30.03 -0.27
N GLY A 348 8.18 -29.86 -0.30
CA GLY A 348 9.06 -30.60 -1.22
C GLY A 348 9.49 -32.00 -0.77
N CYS A 349 9.28 -32.39 0.49
CA CYS A 349 9.64 -33.72 1.03
C CYS A 349 8.83 -34.07 2.28
N ILE A 350 8.96 -35.32 2.76
CA ILE A 350 8.18 -35.81 3.91
C ILE A 350 8.60 -35.27 5.29
N VAL A 351 9.79 -34.64 5.39
CA VAL A 351 10.34 -34.23 6.70
C VAL A 351 9.43 -33.24 7.42
N ASN A 352 9.12 -32.12 6.77
CA ASN A 352 8.17 -31.12 7.28
C ASN A 352 6.83 -31.15 6.54
N GLY A 353 6.76 -31.88 5.41
CA GLY A 353 5.62 -31.80 4.50
C GLY A 353 4.27 -32.15 5.12
N PRO A 354 4.11 -33.31 5.78
CA PRO A 354 2.86 -33.69 6.43
C PRO A 354 2.47 -32.78 7.60
N GLY A 355 3.44 -32.22 8.34
CA GLY A 355 3.17 -31.32 9.45
C GLY A 355 2.59 -30.00 8.96
N GLU A 356 3.31 -29.32 8.08
CA GLU A 356 2.88 -28.03 7.50
C GLU A 356 1.57 -28.18 6.70
N SER A 357 1.41 -29.27 5.95
CA SER A 357 0.17 -29.52 5.18
C SER A 357 -1.07 -29.70 6.06
N LYS A 358 -0.91 -30.16 7.31
CA LYS A 358 -2.03 -30.27 8.26
C LYS A 358 -2.37 -28.94 8.93
N HIS A 359 -1.44 -27.99 8.96
CA HIS A 359 -1.67 -26.65 9.48
C HIS A 359 -2.29 -25.70 8.44
N ALA A 360 -2.25 -26.09 7.16
CA ALA A 360 -2.96 -25.44 6.07
C ALA A 360 -4.40 -25.99 5.92
N ASP A 361 -5.24 -25.24 5.21
CA ASP A 361 -6.60 -25.69 4.86
C ASP A 361 -6.53 -26.85 3.85
N ILE A 362 -5.63 -26.74 2.89
CA ILE A 362 -5.27 -27.80 1.94
C ILE A 362 -3.76 -27.81 1.71
N GLY A 363 -3.13 -28.97 1.68
CA GLY A 363 -1.69 -29.07 1.49
C GLY A 363 -1.21 -30.36 0.85
N ILE A 364 -0.12 -30.28 0.10
CA ILE A 364 0.54 -31.42 -0.55
C ILE A 364 1.97 -31.57 -0.03
N SER A 365 2.34 -32.82 0.29
CA SER A 365 3.72 -33.21 0.56
C SER A 365 4.25 -34.01 -0.62
N LEU A 366 5.12 -33.42 -1.42
CA LEU A 366 5.77 -34.08 -2.55
C LEU A 366 6.82 -35.08 -2.06
N PRO A 367 7.13 -36.10 -2.89
CA PRO A 367 8.17 -37.07 -2.56
C PRO A 367 9.55 -36.44 -2.69
N GLY A 368 10.38 -36.65 -1.68
CA GLY A 368 11.80 -36.30 -1.71
C GLY A 368 12.67 -37.30 -2.49
N THR A 369 13.95 -36.98 -2.64
CA THR A 369 14.95 -37.84 -3.27
C THR A 369 15.08 -39.16 -2.49
N GLY A 370 14.85 -40.29 -3.16
CA GLY A 370 14.90 -41.61 -2.55
C GLY A 370 13.62 -42.02 -1.80
N GLU A 371 12.57 -41.19 -1.84
CA GLU A 371 11.26 -41.52 -1.30
C GLU A 371 10.38 -42.22 -2.36
N THR A 372 9.33 -42.90 -1.89
CA THR A 372 8.33 -43.51 -2.80
C THR A 372 7.63 -42.38 -3.57
N PRO A 373 7.41 -42.50 -4.90
CA PRO A 373 6.85 -41.44 -5.75
C PRO A 373 5.34 -41.25 -5.53
N THR A 374 4.98 -40.85 -4.32
CA THR A 374 3.62 -40.63 -3.85
C THR A 374 3.56 -39.31 -3.11
N ALA A 375 2.57 -38.49 -3.39
CA ALA A 375 2.36 -37.22 -2.73
C ALA A 375 1.07 -37.25 -1.90
N PRO A 376 1.14 -37.45 -0.57
CA PRO A 376 -0.06 -37.34 0.27
C PRO A 376 -0.58 -35.90 0.28
N VAL A 377 -1.90 -35.78 0.16
CA VAL A 377 -2.63 -34.51 0.25
C VAL A 377 -3.45 -34.50 1.54
N PHE A 378 -3.40 -33.39 2.24
CA PHE A 378 -4.12 -33.13 3.48
C PHE A 378 -5.15 -32.03 3.25
N VAL A 379 -6.33 -32.19 3.85
CA VAL A 379 -7.43 -31.22 3.83
C VAL A 379 -7.96 -31.13 5.26
N ASP A 380 -8.09 -29.92 5.80
CA ASP A 380 -8.55 -29.64 7.16
C ASP A 380 -7.84 -30.52 8.22
N GLY A 381 -6.52 -30.64 8.10
CA GLY A 381 -5.68 -31.41 9.03
C GLY A 381 -5.73 -32.94 8.87
N LYS A 382 -6.54 -33.48 7.95
CA LYS A 382 -6.70 -34.92 7.72
C LYS A 382 -6.16 -35.34 6.37
N LYS A 383 -5.61 -36.55 6.27
CA LYS A 383 -5.15 -37.10 4.98
C LYS A 383 -6.36 -37.36 4.09
N ALA A 384 -6.45 -36.67 2.96
CA ALA A 384 -7.57 -36.75 2.03
C ALA A 384 -7.27 -37.65 0.82
N ALA A 385 -6.06 -37.58 0.27
CA ALA A 385 -5.68 -38.34 -0.92
C ALA A 385 -4.19 -38.72 -0.92
N THR A 386 -3.78 -39.51 -1.92
CA THR A 386 -2.37 -39.77 -2.23
C THR A 386 -2.22 -39.77 -3.75
N LEU A 387 -1.63 -38.69 -4.28
CA LEU A 387 -1.42 -38.51 -5.71
C LEU A 387 -0.17 -39.26 -6.18
N ARG A 388 -0.19 -39.72 -7.44
CA ARG A 388 0.87 -40.52 -8.05
C ARG A 388 1.00 -40.19 -9.54
N GLY A 389 2.16 -40.46 -10.12
CA GLY A 389 2.39 -40.31 -11.55
C GLY A 389 2.74 -38.86 -11.96
N THR A 390 2.60 -38.56 -13.25
CA THR A 390 3.01 -37.29 -13.84
C THR A 390 1.96 -36.17 -13.71
N SER A 391 0.74 -36.50 -13.31
CA SER A 391 -0.39 -35.55 -13.19
C SER A 391 -0.51 -34.90 -11.81
N ILE A 392 0.42 -35.16 -10.87
CA ILE A 392 0.32 -34.68 -9.47
C ILE A 392 0.02 -33.18 -9.37
N ALA A 393 0.67 -32.36 -10.21
CA ALA A 393 0.46 -30.91 -10.22
C ALA A 393 -0.98 -30.55 -10.61
N ALA A 394 -1.44 -31.01 -11.77
CA ALA A 394 -2.78 -30.75 -12.29
C ALA A 394 -3.89 -31.32 -11.38
N ASP A 395 -3.65 -32.51 -10.81
CA ASP A 395 -4.59 -33.15 -9.87
C ASP A 395 -4.70 -32.31 -8.59
N PHE A 396 -3.59 -31.79 -8.07
CA PHE A 396 -3.60 -30.92 -6.88
C PHE A 396 -4.23 -29.55 -7.15
N GLU A 397 -3.92 -28.92 -8.28
CA GLU A 397 -4.56 -27.66 -8.72
C GLU A 397 -6.09 -27.82 -8.77
N LYS A 398 -6.57 -28.94 -9.33
CA LYS A 398 -7.99 -29.28 -9.34
C LYS A 398 -8.54 -29.46 -7.93
N MET A 399 -7.85 -30.18 -7.05
CA MET A 399 -8.27 -30.35 -5.66
C MET A 399 -8.37 -29.01 -4.92
N VAL A 400 -7.46 -28.06 -5.17
CA VAL A 400 -7.54 -26.71 -4.60
C VAL A 400 -8.77 -25.96 -5.11
N ALA A 401 -9.04 -26.01 -6.41
CA ALA A 401 -10.24 -25.38 -6.98
C ALA A 401 -11.54 -25.98 -6.43
N ASP A 402 -11.60 -27.32 -6.35
CA ASP A 402 -12.74 -28.05 -5.78
C ASP A 402 -12.94 -27.70 -4.30
N TYR A 403 -11.85 -27.60 -3.52
CA TYR A 403 -11.91 -27.19 -2.11
C TYR A 403 -12.46 -25.77 -1.96
N ILE A 404 -12.03 -24.83 -2.81
CA ILE A 404 -12.53 -23.45 -2.78
C ILE A 404 -14.03 -23.41 -3.06
N GLU A 405 -14.50 -24.10 -4.10
CA GLU A 405 -15.93 -24.15 -4.43
C GLU A 405 -16.74 -24.81 -3.31
N GLN A 406 -16.23 -25.88 -2.68
CA GLN A 406 -16.92 -26.54 -1.58
C GLN A 406 -16.99 -25.70 -0.31
N ARG A 407 -15.87 -25.07 0.08
CA ARG A 407 -15.76 -24.33 1.34
C ARG A 407 -16.38 -22.94 1.26
N PHE A 408 -16.11 -22.20 0.19
CA PHE A 408 -16.49 -20.79 0.06
C PHE A 408 -17.59 -20.55 -0.97
N GLY A 409 -17.97 -21.56 -1.77
CA GLY A 409 -19.11 -21.48 -2.67
C GLY A 409 -20.45 -21.39 -1.93
N ARG A 410 -21.53 -21.23 -2.70
CA ARG A 410 -22.88 -20.94 -2.17
C ARG A 410 -23.44 -22.01 -1.21
N GLY A 411 -22.84 -23.20 -1.12
CA GLY A 411 -23.19 -24.26 -0.17
C GLY A 411 -22.56 -24.15 1.23
N GLY A 412 -21.52 -23.30 1.43
CA GLY A 412 -20.80 -23.18 2.70
C GLY A 412 -21.52 -22.38 3.79
N LYS A 413 -22.61 -21.66 3.46
CA LYS A 413 -23.40 -20.88 4.42
C LYS A 413 -24.13 -21.71 5.48
N ALA A 414 -24.21 -23.03 5.35
CA ALA A 414 -24.98 -23.88 6.26
C ALA A 414 -24.18 -24.49 7.43
N ALA A 415 -22.85 -24.34 7.47
CA ALA A 415 -22.01 -25.08 8.42
C ALA A 415 -21.30 -24.21 9.49
N ALA A 416 -21.58 -22.91 9.55
CA ALA A 416 -21.00 -22.01 10.53
C ALA A 416 -22.06 -21.01 11.04
N GLU A 417 -23.07 -21.52 11.74
CA GLU A 417 -23.78 -20.81 12.81
C GLU A 417 -23.58 -21.57 14.12
#